data_AF-A0A3P0XF87-F1
#
_entry.id   AF-A0A3P0XF87-F1
#
_cell.length_a   1.000
_cell.length_b   1.000
_cell.length_c   1.000
_cell.angle_alpha   90.00
_cell.angle_beta   90.00
_cell.angle_gamma   90.00
#
_symmetry.space_group_name_H-M   'P 1'
#
loop_
_entity.id
_entity.type
_entity.pdbx_description
1 polymer ?
#
loop_
_entity_poly.entity_id
_entity_poly.type
_entity_poly.pdbx_seq_one_letter_code
_entity_poly.pdbx_strand_id
1 'polypeptide(L)'
;MAERALNLSQRLRPSNNRGLRNKFVNARVSVDEYSQFVRAAEREGKIFGEWVRDTLVTGSTQKVSLRAIFTEVIATRLLLNEVLKPIVTGKQLTPAEYNAIVQRIRTEKFEAATNVLPLYNDPLGVKA
;
A
#
# COMPACT_ATOMS: atom_id res chain seq x y z
N MET A 1 -57.10 8.63 15.10
CA MET A 1 -56.49 8.03 13.90
C MET A 1 -55.33 8.93 13.48
N ALA A 2 -54.15 8.74 14.07
CA ALA A 2 -52.96 9.57 13.79
C ALA A 2 -52.12 8.85 12.72
N GLU A 3 -52.13 9.41 11.52
CA GLU A 3 -51.36 8.90 10.39
C GLU A 3 -49.87 9.21 10.62
N ARG A 4 -49.11 8.16 10.94
CA ARG A 4 -47.68 8.24 11.20
C ARG A 4 -46.98 8.41 9.86
N ALA A 5 -46.94 9.65 9.36
CA ALA A 5 -46.26 10.02 8.13
C ALA A 5 -44.82 9.50 8.17
N LEU A 6 -44.53 8.50 7.33
CA LEU A 6 -43.19 7.97 7.16
C LEU A 6 -42.33 9.11 6.63
N ASN A 7 -41.33 9.55 7.41
CA ASN A 7 -40.35 10.58 7.07
C ASN A 7 -39.45 10.12 5.91
N LEU A 8 -40.03 9.99 4.71
CA LEU A 8 -39.37 9.58 3.47
C LEU A 8 -38.29 10.58 3.04
N SER A 9 -38.52 11.86 3.31
CA SER A 9 -37.60 12.97 3.08
C SER A 9 -36.31 12.88 3.91
N GLN A 10 -36.34 12.27 5.11
CA GLN A 10 -35.12 12.02 5.90
C GLN A 10 -34.35 10.77 5.43
N ARG A 11 -35.02 9.85 4.73
CA ARG A 11 -34.42 8.61 4.19
C ARG A 11 -33.76 8.84 2.84
N LEU A 12 -34.24 9.81 2.08
CA LEU A 12 -33.59 10.33 0.87
C LEU A 12 -32.50 11.33 1.27
N ARG A 13 -31.41 10.84 1.86
CA ARG A 13 -30.19 11.66 1.97
C ARG A 13 -29.75 12.00 0.54
N PRO A 14 -29.61 13.28 0.17
CA PRO A 14 -29.02 13.63 -1.12
C PRO A 14 -27.61 13.04 -1.14
N SER A 15 -27.31 12.22 -2.12
CA SER A 15 -25.97 11.66 -2.37
C SER A 15 -24.95 12.72 -2.83
N ASN A 16 -25.18 13.99 -2.47
CA ASN A 16 -24.58 15.18 -3.07
C ASN A 16 -23.13 15.44 -2.65
N ASN A 17 -22.41 14.40 -2.20
CA ASN A 17 -20.97 14.50 -1.95
C ASN A 17 -20.19 13.21 -2.29
N ARG A 18 -20.78 12.29 -3.07
CA ARG A 18 -20.02 11.24 -3.76
C ARG A 18 -20.17 11.53 -5.24
N GLY A 19 -19.10 11.98 -5.89
CA GLY A 19 -19.09 12.19 -7.34
C GLY A 19 -19.73 11.00 -8.04
N LEU A 20 -20.57 11.26 -9.05
CA LEU A 20 -21.29 10.22 -9.78
C LEU A 20 -20.28 9.19 -10.29
N ARG A 21 -20.49 7.92 -9.94
CA ARG A 21 -19.67 6.79 -10.41
C ARG A 21 -20.06 6.48 -11.85
N ASN A 22 -19.53 7.27 -12.80
CA ASN A 22 -19.89 7.22 -14.23
C ASN A 22 -18.78 6.71 -15.14
N LYS A 23 -17.67 6.20 -14.57
CA LYS A 23 -16.56 5.58 -15.30
C LYS A 23 -16.55 4.08 -15.04
N PHE A 24 -16.22 3.32 -16.08
CA PHE A 24 -16.11 1.86 -16.00
C PHE A 24 -14.64 1.45 -16.08
N VAL A 25 -14.27 0.46 -15.26
CA VAL A 25 -12.99 -0.25 -15.33
C VAL A 25 -13.32 -1.68 -15.67
N ASN A 26 -12.66 -2.26 -16.68
CA ASN A 26 -12.91 -3.63 -17.11
C ASN A 26 -11.60 -4.43 -17.21
N ALA A 27 -11.70 -5.74 -16.94
CA ALA A 27 -10.65 -6.72 -17.14
C ALA A 27 -11.31 -8.07 -17.43
N ARG A 28 -10.73 -8.86 -18.34
CA ARG A 28 -11.15 -10.25 -18.54
C ARG A 28 -10.46 -11.11 -17.49
N VAL A 29 -11.21 -12.03 -16.90
CA VAL A 29 -10.76 -12.92 -15.84
C VAL A 29 -11.21 -14.33 -16.19
N SER A 30 -10.43 -15.32 -15.79
CA SER A 30 -10.81 -16.72 -15.85
C SER A 30 -11.97 -17.03 -14.90
N VAL A 31 -12.60 -18.19 -15.10
CA VAL A 31 -13.66 -18.69 -14.21
C VAL A 31 -13.14 -18.86 -12.78
N ASP A 32 -11.91 -19.36 -12.64
CA ASP A 32 -11.28 -19.58 -11.33
C ASP A 32 -11.03 -18.26 -10.62
N GLU A 33 -10.45 -17.26 -11.30
CA GLU A 33 -10.25 -15.93 -10.73
C GLU A 33 -11.58 -15.27 -10.31
N TYR A 34 -12.61 -15.38 -11.15
CA TYR A 34 -13.94 -14.86 -10.82
C TYR A 34 -14.49 -15.51 -9.54
N SER A 35 -14.38 -16.84 -9.41
CA SER A 35 -14.83 -17.56 -8.22
C SER A 35 -14.07 -17.15 -6.96
N GLN A 36 -12.76 -16.87 -7.07
CA GLN A 36 -11.94 -16.38 -5.97
C GLN A 36 -12.38 -14.99 -5.50
N PHE A 37 -12.70 -14.09 -6.45
CA PHE A 37 -13.21 -12.76 -6.13
C PHE A 37 -14.56 -12.80 -5.43
N VAL A 38 -15.49 -13.65 -5.88
CA VAL A 38 -16.81 -13.82 -5.23
C VAL A 38 -16.62 -14.31 -3.79
N ARG A 39 -15.82 -15.36 -3.58
CA ARG A 39 -15.52 -15.87 -2.23
C ARG A 39 -14.84 -14.82 -1.34
N ALA A 40 -13.99 -13.97 -1.90
CA ALA A 40 -13.34 -12.89 -1.15
C ALA A 40 -14.36 -11.81 -0.73
N ALA A 41 -15.27 -11.43 -1.63
CA ALA A 41 -16.35 -10.49 -1.32
C ALA A 41 -17.31 -11.05 -0.24
N GLU A 42 -17.68 -12.32 -0.35
CA GLU A 42 -18.53 -13.01 0.63
C GLU A 42 -17.88 -13.08 2.02
N ARG A 43 -16.58 -13.41 2.09
CA ARG A 43 -15.82 -13.42 3.36
C ARG A 43 -15.80 -12.07 4.06
N GLU A 44 -15.81 -10.99 3.29
CA GLU A 44 -15.87 -9.62 3.83
C GLU A 44 -17.32 -9.11 4.03
N GLY A 45 -18.34 -9.92 3.71
CA GLY A 45 -19.74 -9.51 3.81
C GLY A 45 -20.14 -8.38 2.86
N LYS A 46 -19.42 -8.23 1.74
CA LYS A 46 -19.61 -7.12 0.79
C LYS A 46 -20.25 -7.59 -0.50
N ILE A 47 -20.97 -6.68 -1.15
CA ILE A 47 -21.43 -6.87 -2.52
C ILE A 47 -20.20 -6.89 -3.45
N PHE A 48 -20.16 -7.84 -4.40
CA PHE A 48 -19.03 -8.05 -5.30
C PHE A 48 -18.46 -6.76 -5.92
N GLY A 49 -19.31 -5.92 -6.52
CA GLY A 49 -18.88 -4.67 -7.15
C GLY A 49 -18.34 -3.63 -6.16
N GLU A 50 -18.82 -3.64 -4.91
CA GLU A 50 -18.28 -2.80 -3.85
C GLU A 50 -16.92 -3.32 -3.37
N TRP A 51 -16.80 -4.63 -3.18
CA TRP A 51 -15.55 -5.28 -2.81
C TRP A 51 -14.45 -5.06 -3.85
N VAL A 52 -14.74 -5.26 -5.15
CA VAL A 52 -13.78 -5.04 -6.24
C VAL A 52 -13.30 -3.59 -6.24
N ARG A 53 -14.22 -2.63 -6.13
CA ARG A 53 -13.90 -1.20 -6.10
C ARG A 53 -13.00 -0.87 -4.91
N ASP A 54 -13.37 -1.30 -3.71
CA ASP A 54 -12.60 -1.04 -2.49
C ASP A 54 -11.20 -1.66 -2.62
N THR A 55 -11.11 -2.90 -3.11
CA THR A 55 -9.84 -3.61 -3.31
C THR A 55 -8.94 -2.89 -4.31
N LEU A 56 -9.48 -2.36 -5.42
CA LEU A 56 -8.70 -1.60 -6.41
C LEU A 56 -8.24 -0.24 -5.87
N VAL A 57 -9.11 0.49 -5.17
CA VAL A 57 -8.77 1.79 -4.56
C VAL A 57 -7.75 1.62 -3.44
N THR A 58 -7.95 0.63 -2.57
CA THR A 58 -7.03 0.31 -1.48
C THR A 58 -5.72 -0.24 -2.05
N GLY A 59 -5.75 -1.14 -3.03
CA GLY A 59 -4.54 -1.69 -3.64
C GLY A 59 -3.70 -0.65 -4.38
N SER A 60 -4.33 0.33 -5.04
CA SER A 60 -3.61 1.41 -5.72
C SER A 60 -2.94 2.38 -4.74
N THR A 61 -3.58 2.67 -3.61
CA THR A 61 -3.02 3.57 -2.56
C THR A 61 -2.03 2.86 -1.65
N GLN A 62 -2.32 1.62 -1.24
CA GLN A 62 -1.46 0.84 -0.35
C GLN A 62 -0.14 0.43 -1.01
N LYS A 63 -0.12 0.09 -2.30
CA LYS A 63 1.15 -0.23 -3.00
C LYS A 63 2.15 0.93 -2.92
N VAL A 64 1.66 2.17 -3.04
CA VAL A 64 2.49 3.37 -2.87
C VAL A 64 2.97 3.48 -1.42
N SER A 65 2.09 3.25 -0.44
CA SER A 65 2.45 3.30 0.99
C SER A 65 3.46 2.22 1.40
N LEU A 66 3.30 0.97 0.94
CA LEU A 66 4.17 -0.15 1.26
C LEU A 66 5.55 0.03 0.62
N ARG A 67 5.60 0.53 -0.62
CA ARG A 67 6.87 0.87 -1.27
C ARG A 67 7.59 2.00 -0.53
N ALA A 68 6.87 3.02 -0.06
CA ALA A 68 7.46 4.08 0.74
C ALA A 68 8.00 3.55 2.08
N ILE A 69 7.21 2.76 2.82
CA ILE A 69 7.63 2.13 4.07
C ILE A 69 8.86 1.24 3.84
N PHE A 70 8.84 0.38 2.82
CA PHE A 70 9.97 -0.48 2.48
C PHE A 70 11.23 0.34 2.18
N THR A 71 11.09 1.44 1.43
CA THR A 71 12.19 2.35 1.13
C THR A 71 12.80 2.94 2.40
N GLU A 72 11.99 3.37 3.37
CA GLU A 72 12.49 3.89 4.64
C GLU A 72 13.14 2.81 5.52
N VAL A 73 12.63 1.57 5.50
CA VAL A 73 13.25 0.44 6.20
C VAL A 73 14.65 0.13 5.63
N ILE A 74 14.78 0.10 4.29
CA ILE A 74 16.08 -0.10 3.64
C ILE A 74 17.03 1.06 3.93
N ALA A 75 16.56 2.30 3.88
CA ALA A 75 17.34 3.48 4.23
C ALA A 75 17.88 3.41 5.68
N THR A 76 17.03 3.00 6.63
CA THR A 76 17.40 2.82 8.04
C THR A 76 18.45 1.73 8.19
N ARG A 77 18.28 0.58 7.51
CA ARG A 77 19.28 -0.50 7.53
C ARG A 77 20.63 -0.04 6.98
N LEU A 78 20.63 0.71 5.88
CA LEU A 78 21.86 1.27 5.30
C LEU A 78 22.54 2.25 6.25
N LEU A 79 21.76 3.15 6.88
CA LEU A 79 22.29 4.11 7.85
C LEU A 79 22.93 3.39 9.03
N LEU A 80 22.25 2.37 9.58
CA LEU A 80 22.78 1.56 10.66
C LEU A 80 24.07 0.85 10.26
N ASN A 81 24.11 0.22 9.08
CA ASN A 81 25.33 -0.45 8.61
C ASN A 81 26.52 0.52 8.48
N GLU A 82 26.28 1.71 7.92
CA GLU A 82 27.33 2.71 7.70
C GLU A 82 27.81 3.36 9.00
N VAL A 83 26.93 3.55 9.98
CA VAL A 83 27.26 4.16 11.28
C VAL A 83 27.87 3.13 12.24
N LEU A 84 27.39 1.88 12.25
CA LEU A 84 27.90 0.85 13.14
C LEU A 84 29.29 0.36 12.72
N LYS A 85 29.61 0.34 11.43
CA LYS A 85 30.94 -0.07 10.92
C LYS A 85 32.11 0.69 11.57
N PRO A 86 32.14 2.04 11.60
CA PRO A 86 33.20 2.78 12.30
C PRO A 86 33.20 2.54 13.80
N ILE A 87 32.02 2.42 14.44
CA ILE A 87 31.90 2.15 15.88
C ILE A 87 32.54 0.82 16.25
N VAL A 88 32.23 -0.26 15.51
CA VAL A 88 32.78 -1.60 15.75
C VAL A 88 34.29 -1.66 15.49
N THR A 89 34.81 -0.78 14.63
CA THR A 89 36.25 -0.67 14.36
C THR A 89 36.98 0.32 15.28
N GLY A 90 36.30 0.84 16.32
CA GLY A 90 36.87 1.76 17.31
C GLY A 90 37.09 3.19 16.81
N LYS A 91 36.54 3.53 15.64
CA LYS A 91 36.59 4.90 15.09
C LYS A 91 35.43 5.72 15.63
N GLN A 92 35.72 6.94 16.08
CA GLN A 92 34.67 7.91 16.35
C GLN A 92 34.20 8.55 15.05
N LEU A 93 32.88 8.59 14.86
CA LEU A 93 32.27 9.25 13.72
C LEU A 93 32.12 10.75 14.02
N THR A 94 32.69 11.60 13.17
CA THR A 94 32.52 13.05 13.31
C THR A 94 31.12 13.49 12.87
N PRO A 95 30.61 14.64 13.34
CA PRO A 95 29.33 15.18 12.88
C PRO A 95 29.28 15.42 11.36
N ALA A 96 30.42 15.82 10.76
CA ALA A 96 30.51 16.05 9.32
C ALA A 96 30.36 14.74 8.52
N GLU A 97 31.03 13.66 8.95
CA GLU A 97 30.91 12.34 8.34
C GLU A 97 29.51 11.76 8.49
N TYR A 98 28.90 11.90 9.67
CA TYR A 98 27.52 11.49 9.89
C TYR A 98 26.55 12.20 8.95
N ASN A 99 26.67 13.53 8.83
CA ASN A 99 25.82 14.31 7.93
C ASN A 99 26.02 13.91 6.46
N ALA A 100 27.25 13.61 6.04
CA ALA A 100 27.53 13.12 4.69
C ALA A 100 26.85 11.77 4.42
N ILE A 101 26.89 10.84 5.39
CA ILE A 101 26.19 9.55 5.31
C ILE A 101 24.67 9.75 5.16
N VAL A 102 24.08 10.63 5.99
CA VAL A 102 22.64 10.91 5.94
C VAL A 102 22.23 11.49 4.59
N GLN A 103 23.00 12.43 4.03
CA GLN A 103 22.69 13.04 2.74
C GLN A 103 22.78 12.02 1.60
N ARG A 104 23.83 11.19 1.60
CA ARG A 104 24.00 10.11 0.61
C ARG A 104 22.83 9.12 0.64
N ILE A 105 22.41 8.70 1.83
CA ILE A 105 21.28 7.77 1.97
C ILE A 105 19.97 8.42 1.52
N ARG A 106 19.77 9.72 1.77
CA ARG A 106 18.57 10.44 1.28
C ARG A 106 18.49 10.44 -0.24
N THR A 107 19.61 10.57 -0.94
CA THR A 107 19.63 10.56 -2.41
C THR A 107 19.53 9.16 -2.99
N GLU A 108 20.13 8.15 -2.34
CA GLU A 108 20.28 6.80 -2.90
C GLU A 108 19.21 5.80 -2.44
N LYS A 109 18.43 6.10 -1.39
CA LYS A 109 17.48 5.14 -0.78
C LYS A 109 16.48 4.51 -1.76
N PHE A 110 16.01 5.27 -2.75
CA PHE A 110 15.05 4.77 -3.74
C PHE A 110 15.66 3.71 -4.67
N GLU A 111 16.91 3.92 -5.09
CA GLU A 111 17.64 2.97 -5.92
C GLU A 111 17.97 1.72 -5.11
N ALA A 112 18.49 1.89 -3.89
CA ALA A 112 18.79 0.78 -3.00
C ALA A 112 17.56 -0.07 -2.69
N ALA A 113 16.41 0.56 -2.42
CA ALA A 113 15.16 -0.16 -2.21
C ALA A 113 14.70 -0.89 -3.48
N THR A 114 14.85 -0.28 -4.66
CA THR A 114 14.49 -0.92 -5.94
C THR A 114 15.35 -2.15 -6.22
N ASN A 115 16.64 -2.11 -5.90
CA ASN A 115 17.55 -3.24 -6.07
C ASN A 115 17.26 -4.41 -5.09
N VAL A 116 16.78 -4.09 -3.89
CA VAL A 116 16.52 -5.10 -2.85
C VAL A 116 15.12 -5.71 -2.97
N LEU A 117 14.14 -4.98 -3.52
CA LEU A 117 12.75 -5.42 -3.63
C LEU A 117 12.55 -6.79 -4.32
N PRO A 118 13.27 -7.14 -5.41
CA PRO A 118 13.15 -8.47 -6.04
C PRO A 118 13.45 -9.64 -5.11
N LEU A 119 14.34 -9.46 -4.12
CA LEU A 119 14.72 -10.51 -3.16
C LEU A 119 13.58 -10.88 -2.21
N TYR A 120 12.55 -10.03 -2.09
CA TYR A 120 11.40 -10.25 -1.21
C TYR A 120 10.11 -10.59 -1.98
N ASN A 121 10.09 -10.35 -3.30
CA ASN A 121 8.98 -10.74 -4.16
C ASN A 121 9.03 -12.23 -4.55
N ASP A 122 10.14 -12.92 -4.30
CA ASP A 122 10.27 -14.37 -4.40
C ASP A 122 10.82 -14.95 -3.09
N PRO A 123 9.99 -15.10 -2.04
CA PRO A 123 10.45 -15.56 -0.75
C PRO A 123 10.80 -17.07 -0.72
N LEU A 124 10.57 -17.83 -1.80
CA LEU A 124 10.74 -19.29 -1.82
C LEU A 124 11.45 -19.87 -3.07
N GLY A 125 11.83 -19.09 -4.07
CA GLY A 125 12.52 -19.60 -5.25
C GLY A 125 11.70 -20.60 -6.06
N VAL A 126 10.37 -20.60 -5.93
CA VAL A 126 9.49 -21.49 -6.69
C VAL A 126 9.11 -20.75 -7.96
N LYS A 127 9.83 -21.02 -9.05
CA LYS A 127 9.38 -20.72 -10.40
C LYS A 127 7.99 -21.38 -10.57
N ALA A 128 7.00 -20.55 -10.93
CA ALA A 128 5.73 -21.03 -11.48
C ALA A 128 5.96 -21.80 -12.79
#